data_AF-A0A8D3E0F3-F1
#
_entry.id   AF-A0A8D3E0F3-F1
#
_cell.length_a   1.000
_cell.length_b   1.000
_cell.length_c   1.000
_cell.angle_alpha   90.00
_cell.angle_beta   90.00
_cell.angle_gamma   90.00
#
_symmetry.space_group_name_H-M   'P 1'
#
loop_
_entity.id
_entity.type
_entity.pdbx_description
1 polymer ?
#
loop_
_entity_poly.entity_id
_entity_poly.type
_entity_poly.pdbx_seq_one_letter_code
_entity_poly.pdbx_strand_id
1 'polypeptide(L)'
;MLQTVFFIKLLLLRYAAQSQVADCNQDVSLECPYDDIDGRDFLSVTWYKLNNEQRIGIIRRKKGSNETQPYNFTRPAKFGEKYSLLLPGVTPEDSGSYDCSISAKIGGKNLNQQINLTINECVTQAEQFNATLPSHVKDVKVLPVMWSILGYVAVGLVKVLLSLISIWIIQIWSSRRWQHRW
;
A
#
# COMPACT_ATOMS: atom_id res chain seq x y z
N MET A 1 19.33 -9.11 15.86
CA MET A 1 18.77 -7.74 15.79
C MET A 1 18.57 -7.28 14.35
N LEU A 2 19.57 -7.33 13.47
CA LEU A 2 19.42 -6.93 12.06
C LEU A 2 18.47 -7.85 11.26
N GLN A 3 18.58 -9.16 11.46
CA GLN A 3 17.77 -10.17 10.78
C GLN A 3 16.28 -10.11 11.17
N THR A 4 15.98 -9.90 12.45
CA THR A 4 14.61 -9.73 12.95
C THR A 4 13.94 -8.46 12.41
N VAL A 5 14.69 -7.36 12.27
CA VAL A 5 14.19 -6.12 11.63
C VAL A 5 13.88 -6.33 10.15
N PHE A 6 14.70 -7.12 9.45
CA PHE A 6 14.47 -7.44 8.03
C PHE A 6 13.20 -8.29 7.83
N PHE A 7 12.99 -9.30 8.67
CA PHE A 7 11.76 -10.11 8.66
C PHE A 7 10.51 -9.28 8.98
N ILE A 8 10.57 -8.38 9.97
CA ILE A 8 9.43 -7.51 10.30
C ILE A 8 9.11 -6.58 9.12
N LYS A 9 10.12 -5.99 8.46
CA LYS A 9 9.91 -5.16 7.26
C LYS A 9 9.26 -5.95 6.10
N LEU A 10 9.69 -7.19 5.87
CA LEU A 10 9.09 -8.07 4.86
C LEU A 10 7.64 -8.44 5.19
N LEU A 11 7.34 -8.69 6.45
CA LEU A 11 5.98 -9.00 6.90
C LEU A 11 5.05 -7.79 6.80
N LEU A 12 5.53 -6.60 7.15
CA LEU A 12 4.77 -5.35 6.99
C LEU A 12 4.47 -5.04 5.52
N LEU A 13 5.41 -5.35 4.60
CA LEU A 13 5.19 -5.21 3.16
C LEU A 13 4.06 -6.13 2.67
N ARG A 14 3.95 -7.36 3.20
CA ARG A 14 2.86 -8.29 2.84
C ARG A 14 1.51 -7.90 3.43
N TYR A 15 1.48 -7.21 4.56
CA TYR A 15 0.24 -6.81 5.22
C TYR A 15 -0.29 -5.44 4.78
N ALA A 16 0.56 -4.61 4.16
CA ALA A 16 0.11 -3.35 3.59
C ALA A 16 -0.90 -3.60 2.46
N ALA A 17 -1.98 -2.81 2.42
CA ALA A 17 -2.90 -2.81 1.29
C ALA A 17 -2.12 -2.43 0.02
N GLN A 18 -2.26 -3.24 -1.03
CA GLN A 18 -1.59 -2.97 -2.30
C GLN A 18 -2.20 -1.70 -2.91
N SER A 19 -1.39 -0.87 -3.56
CA SER A 19 -1.86 0.31 -4.28
C SER A 19 -1.41 0.26 -5.74
N GLN A 20 -2.29 0.61 -6.67
CA GLN A 20 -1.99 0.70 -8.09
C GLN A 20 -2.50 2.04 -8.63
N VAL A 21 -1.67 2.70 -9.42
CA VAL A 21 -2.02 3.96 -10.11
C VAL A 21 -2.08 3.67 -11.60
N ALA A 22 -3.09 4.20 -12.28
CA ALA A 22 -3.23 4.08 -13.73
C ALA A 22 -3.78 5.38 -14.34
N ASP A 23 -3.54 5.58 -15.63
CA ASP A 23 -4.08 6.73 -16.34
C ASP A 23 -5.50 6.44 -16.84
N CYS A 24 -6.31 7.50 -16.93
CA CYS A 24 -7.64 7.42 -17.53
C CYS A 24 -7.60 6.86 -18.96
N ASN A 25 -8.67 6.16 -19.35
CA ASN A 25 -8.89 5.48 -20.63
C ASN A 25 -7.94 4.30 -20.92
N GLN A 26 -7.13 3.87 -19.95
CA GLN A 26 -6.34 2.65 -20.07
C GLN A 26 -7.08 1.42 -19.55
N ASP A 27 -6.65 0.24 -20.00
CA ASP A 27 -7.09 -1.03 -19.43
C ASP A 27 -6.22 -1.36 -18.22
N VAL A 28 -6.86 -1.67 -17.09
CA VAL A 28 -6.17 -1.99 -15.83
C VAL A 28 -6.42 -3.45 -15.46
N SER A 29 -5.34 -4.15 -15.12
CA SER A 29 -5.40 -5.49 -14.52
C SER A 29 -4.98 -5.41 -13.05
N LEU A 30 -5.92 -5.60 -12.13
CA LEU A 30 -5.64 -5.71 -10.70
C LEU A 30 -5.28 -7.16 -10.38
N GLU A 31 -4.02 -7.40 -10.05
CA GLU A 31 -3.58 -8.72 -9.62
C GLU A 31 -4.17 -9.07 -8.25
N CYS A 32 -4.54 -10.34 -8.08
CA CYS A 32 -4.90 -10.83 -6.77
C CYS A 32 -3.60 -11.15 -6.00
N PRO A 33 -3.31 -10.48 -4.88
CA PRO A 33 -2.02 -10.51 -4.16
C PRO A 33 -1.83 -11.78 -3.33
N TYR A 34 -2.04 -12.93 -3.95
CA TYR A 34 -1.70 -14.23 -3.40
C TYR A 34 -0.74 -14.94 -4.35
N ASP A 35 0.40 -15.35 -3.80
CA ASP A 35 1.35 -16.16 -4.53
C ASP A 35 0.70 -17.53 -4.85
N ASP A 36 0.87 -18.01 -6.08
CA ASP A 36 0.44 -19.34 -6.57
C ASP A 36 -1.02 -19.69 -6.24
N ILE A 37 -1.96 -18.85 -6.71
CA ILE A 37 -3.40 -19.11 -6.58
C ILE A 37 -3.77 -20.43 -7.26
N ASP A 38 -3.20 -20.71 -8.43
CA ASP A 38 -3.52 -21.90 -9.23
C ASP A 38 -3.17 -23.21 -8.50
N GLY A 39 -2.03 -23.25 -7.79
CA GLY A 39 -1.62 -24.37 -6.95
C GLY A 39 -2.48 -24.58 -5.70
N ARG A 40 -3.16 -23.54 -5.21
CA ARG A 40 -3.99 -23.61 -3.99
C ARG A 40 -5.30 -24.31 -4.25
N ASP A 41 -5.77 -25.13 -3.30
CA ASP A 41 -7.12 -25.69 -3.37
C ASP A 41 -8.19 -24.70 -2.87
N PHE A 42 -9.08 -24.25 -3.75
CA PHE A 42 -10.14 -23.28 -3.45
C PHE A 42 -11.39 -23.53 -4.31
N LEU A 43 -12.53 -22.96 -3.91
CA LEU A 43 -13.81 -23.09 -4.63
C LEU A 43 -13.96 -22.05 -5.74
N SER A 44 -13.71 -20.79 -5.41
CA SER A 44 -13.84 -19.67 -6.35
C SER A 44 -13.04 -18.45 -5.93
N VAL A 45 -12.68 -17.62 -6.90
CA VAL A 45 -12.26 -16.23 -6.69
C VAL A 45 -13.42 -15.31 -7.02
N THR A 46 -13.65 -14.31 -6.17
CA THR A 46 -14.63 -13.25 -6.39
C THR A 46 -14.00 -11.90 -6.15
N TRP A 47 -14.24 -10.96 -7.06
CA TRP A 47 -13.84 -9.57 -6.93
C TRP A 47 -14.99 -8.70 -6.46
N TYR A 48 -14.68 -7.75 -5.60
CA TYR A 48 -15.63 -6.77 -5.07
C TYR A 48 -15.07 -5.36 -5.16
N LYS A 49 -15.94 -4.37 -5.36
CA LYS A 49 -15.63 -2.96 -5.09
C LYS A 49 -16.16 -2.63 -3.71
N LEU A 50 -15.31 -2.02 -2.88
CA LEU A 50 -15.66 -1.57 -1.54
C LEU A 50 -16.14 -0.12 -1.64
N ASN A 51 -17.34 0.14 -1.10
CA ASN A 51 -17.90 1.48 -1.02
C ASN A 51 -18.37 1.72 0.41
N ASN A 52 -17.58 2.46 1.19
CA ASN A 52 -17.77 2.67 2.62
C ASN A 52 -17.93 1.33 3.37
N GLU A 53 -19.18 0.92 3.62
CA GLU A 53 -19.55 -0.31 4.35
C GLU A 53 -20.17 -1.38 3.44
N GLN A 54 -20.46 -1.06 2.18
CA GLN A 54 -21.01 -2.01 1.22
C GLN A 54 -19.91 -2.67 0.39
N ARG A 55 -20.06 -3.99 0.24
CA ARG A 55 -19.20 -4.83 -0.58
C ARG A 55 -19.98 -5.24 -1.83
N ILE A 56 -19.73 -4.54 -2.93
CA ILE A 56 -20.45 -4.73 -4.19
C ILE A 56 -19.72 -5.78 -5.02
N GLY A 57 -20.38 -6.91 -5.31
CA GLY A 57 -19.81 -7.95 -6.17
C GLY A 57 -19.59 -7.45 -7.58
N ILE A 58 -18.45 -7.80 -8.18
CA ILE A 58 -18.11 -7.47 -9.57
C ILE A 58 -18.26 -8.74 -10.42
N ILE A 59 -17.43 -9.73 -10.14
CA ILE A 59 -17.34 -10.96 -10.95
C ILE A 59 -16.79 -12.11 -10.10
N ARG A 60 -17.29 -13.33 -10.33
CA ARG A 60 -16.85 -14.57 -9.68
C ARG A 60 -16.47 -15.64 -10.70
N ARG A 61 -15.42 -16.41 -10.43
CA ARG A 61 -14.99 -17.57 -11.24
C ARG A 61 -14.64 -18.73 -10.32
N LYS A 62 -15.18 -19.92 -10.63
CA LYS A 62 -14.85 -21.16 -9.91
C LYS A 62 -13.47 -21.66 -10.32
N LYS A 63 -12.77 -22.37 -9.43
CA LYS A 63 -11.51 -23.02 -9.79
C LYS A 63 -11.73 -24.02 -10.94
N GLY A 64 -10.86 -24.00 -11.94
CA GLY A 64 -10.91 -24.93 -13.08
C GLY A 64 -12.07 -24.71 -14.06
N SER A 65 -12.88 -23.66 -13.90
CA SER A 65 -13.91 -23.27 -14.86
C SER A 65 -13.53 -21.98 -15.57
N ASN A 66 -13.81 -21.93 -16.87
CA ASN A 66 -13.69 -20.71 -17.67
C ASN A 66 -14.94 -19.83 -17.58
N GLU A 67 -16.05 -20.36 -17.05
CA GLU A 67 -17.29 -19.62 -16.89
C GLU A 67 -17.18 -18.60 -15.76
N THR A 68 -17.57 -17.37 -16.06
CA THR A 68 -17.62 -16.26 -15.11
C THR A 68 -19.06 -15.95 -14.74
N GLN A 69 -19.30 -15.70 -13.46
CA GLN A 69 -20.58 -15.29 -12.90
C GLN A 69 -20.51 -13.79 -12.61
N PRO A 70 -21.08 -12.92 -13.46
CA PRO A 70 -21.14 -11.48 -13.20
C PRO A 70 -22.16 -11.16 -12.10
N TYR A 71 -21.93 -10.07 -11.39
CA TYR A 71 -22.91 -9.46 -10.49
C TYR A 71 -23.49 -8.19 -11.13
N ASN A 72 -24.43 -7.53 -10.45
CA ASN A 72 -24.99 -6.23 -10.86
C ASN A 72 -23.98 -5.10 -10.63
N PHE A 73 -22.86 -5.14 -11.34
CA PHE A 73 -21.84 -4.10 -11.37
C PHE A 73 -21.98 -3.28 -12.65
N THR A 74 -22.02 -1.97 -12.53
CA THR A 74 -22.36 -1.05 -13.64
C THR A 74 -21.33 -1.06 -14.77
N ARG A 75 -20.06 -1.37 -14.46
CA ARG A 75 -18.94 -1.29 -15.41
C ARG A 75 -18.59 -2.68 -15.95
N PRO A 76 -18.18 -2.79 -17.23
CA PRO A 76 -17.66 -4.04 -17.76
C PRO A 76 -16.44 -4.50 -16.96
N ALA A 77 -16.39 -5.78 -16.62
CA ALA A 77 -15.26 -6.38 -15.94
C ALA A 77 -15.06 -7.81 -16.44
N LYS A 78 -13.80 -8.24 -16.49
CA LYS A 78 -13.44 -9.60 -16.89
C LYS A 78 -12.37 -10.13 -15.94
N PHE A 79 -12.21 -11.44 -15.91
CA PHE A 79 -11.05 -12.03 -15.29
C PHE A 79 -9.91 -12.11 -16.31
N GLY A 80 -8.72 -11.63 -15.94
CA GLY A 80 -7.48 -11.80 -16.68
C GLY A 80 -6.70 -13.05 -16.25
N GLU A 81 -5.38 -12.98 -16.42
CA GLU A 81 -4.45 -14.04 -15.98
C GLU A 81 -4.44 -14.18 -14.45
N LYS A 82 -4.19 -15.39 -13.94
CA LYS A 82 -4.07 -15.68 -12.50
C LYS A 82 -5.23 -15.09 -11.66
N TYR A 83 -6.44 -15.13 -12.20
CA TYR A 83 -7.64 -14.57 -11.57
C TYR A 83 -7.59 -13.05 -11.30
N SER A 84 -6.78 -12.29 -12.05
CA SER A 84 -6.78 -10.82 -11.98
C SER A 84 -8.13 -10.22 -12.42
N LEU A 85 -8.44 -9.02 -11.94
CA LEU A 85 -9.59 -8.25 -12.41
C LEU A 85 -9.16 -7.30 -13.53
N LEU A 86 -9.69 -7.51 -14.72
CA LEU A 86 -9.50 -6.62 -15.86
C LEU A 86 -10.67 -5.62 -15.95
N LEU A 87 -10.33 -4.34 -15.84
CA LEU A 87 -11.22 -3.19 -16.02
C LEU A 87 -10.80 -2.42 -17.28
N PRO A 88 -11.56 -2.48 -18.38
CA PRO A 88 -11.21 -1.78 -19.61
C PRO A 88 -11.61 -0.31 -19.57
N GLY A 89 -10.79 0.57 -20.18
CA GLY A 89 -11.08 2.00 -20.33
C GLY A 89 -11.49 2.68 -19.03
N VAL A 90 -10.62 2.62 -18.02
CA VAL A 90 -10.91 3.12 -16.67
C VAL A 90 -11.11 4.64 -16.63
N THR A 91 -11.98 5.10 -15.75
CA THR A 91 -12.22 6.53 -15.51
C THR A 91 -11.93 6.89 -14.05
N PRO A 92 -11.82 8.19 -13.68
CA PRO A 92 -11.57 8.60 -12.30
C PRO A 92 -12.53 8.00 -11.28
N GLU A 93 -13.79 7.75 -11.65
CA GLU A 93 -14.82 7.10 -10.82
C GLU A 93 -14.55 5.62 -10.55
N ASP A 94 -13.72 4.97 -11.36
CA ASP A 94 -13.25 3.61 -11.13
C ASP A 94 -12.21 3.55 -10.00
N SER A 95 -11.70 4.69 -9.52
CA SER A 95 -10.86 4.75 -8.32
C SER A 95 -11.59 4.22 -7.08
N GLY A 96 -10.82 3.69 -6.14
CA GLY A 96 -11.32 3.19 -4.86
C GLY A 96 -10.66 1.90 -4.44
N SER A 97 -11.25 1.27 -3.43
CA SER A 97 -10.76 0.01 -2.89
C SER A 97 -11.48 -1.19 -3.50
N TYR A 98 -10.70 -2.17 -3.91
CA TYR A 98 -11.14 -3.44 -4.47
C TYR A 98 -10.69 -4.56 -3.54
N ASP A 99 -11.48 -5.63 -3.45
CA ASP A 99 -11.16 -6.78 -2.61
C ASP A 99 -11.16 -8.05 -3.47
N CYS A 100 -10.02 -8.74 -3.50
CA CYS A 100 -9.90 -10.07 -4.07
C CYS A 100 -10.18 -11.12 -3.00
N SER A 101 -11.23 -11.92 -3.18
CA SER A 101 -11.68 -12.89 -2.19
C SER A 101 -11.66 -14.31 -2.73
N ILE A 102 -10.84 -15.14 -2.10
CA ILE A 102 -10.68 -16.56 -2.39
C ILE A 102 -11.51 -17.35 -1.39
N SER A 103 -12.57 -17.98 -1.88
CA SER A 103 -13.39 -18.89 -1.08
C SER A 103 -12.72 -20.25 -0.99
N ALA A 104 -12.36 -20.68 0.21
CA ALA A 104 -11.76 -21.98 0.44
C ALA A 104 -12.79 -23.11 0.33
N LYS A 105 -12.30 -24.34 0.13
CA LYS A 105 -13.15 -25.54 0.30
C LYS A 105 -13.53 -25.72 1.78
N ILE A 106 -14.47 -26.64 2.02
CA ILE A 106 -14.90 -27.02 3.37
C ILE A 106 -13.66 -27.42 4.19
N GLY A 107 -13.54 -26.86 5.40
CA GLY A 107 -12.38 -27.05 6.28
C GLY A 107 -11.20 -26.10 6.04
N GLY A 108 -11.21 -25.31 4.95
CA GLY A 108 -10.23 -24.27 4.69
C GLY A 108 -10.66 -22.88 5.20
N LYS A 109 -9.72 -21.93 5.18
CA LYS A 109 -9.96 -20.53 5.56
C LYS A 109 -10.07 -19.65 4.32
N ASN A 110 -11.15 -18.85 4.24
CA ASN A 110 -11.29 -17.84 3.19
C ASN A 110 -10.19 -16.78 3.30
N LEU A 111 -9.73 -16.29 2.16
CA LEU A 111 -8.68 -15.28 2.07
C LEU A 111 -9.25 -14.06 1.35
N ASN A 112 -9.01 -12.88 1.89
CA ASN A 112 -9.44 -11.60 1.32
C ASN A 112 -8.25 -10.65 1.35
N GLN A 113 -8.00 -9.90 0.29
CA GLN A 113 -6.97 -8.87 0.28
C GLN A 113 -7.43 -7.68 -0.54
N GLN A 114 -7.24 -6.50 0.06
CA GLN A 114 -7.63 -5.22 -0.50
C GLN A 114 -6.52 -4.62 -1.37
N ILE A 115 -6.93 -4.05 -2.50
CA ILE A 115 -6.11 -3.26 -3.42
C ILE A 115 -6.76 -1.90 -3.62
N ASN A 116 -6.00 -0.83 -3.50
CA ASN A 116 -6.43 0.54 -3.76
C ASN A 116 -6.04 0.93 -5.18
N LEU A 117 -7.02 1.23 -6.02
CA LEU A 117 -6.82 1.73 -7.37
C LEU A 117 -7.02 3.25 -7.38
N THR A 118 -6.05 3.98 -7.92
CA THR A 118 -6.13 5.42 -8.15
C THR A 118 -5.99 5.67 -9.64
N ILE A 119 -7.03 6.26 -10.24
CA ILE A 119 -7.03 6.65 -11.64
C ILE A 119 -6.73 8.14 -11.73
N ASN A 120 -5.75 8.50 -12.54
CA ASN A 120 -5.42 9.90 -12.81
C ASN A 120 -6.55 10.56 -13.61
N GLU A 121 -6.71 11.87 -13.41
CA GLU A 121 -7.70 12.67 -14.15
C GLU A 121 -7.52 12.55 -15.67
N CYS A 122 -8.62 12.51 -16.40
CA CYS A 122 -8.59 12.49 -17.86
C CYS A 122 -8.16 13.86 -18.38
N VAL A 123 -6.96 13.97 -18.97
CA VAL A 123 -6.53 15.21 -19.60
C VAL A 123 -7.24 15.34 -20.95
N THR A 124 -8.19 16.26 -21.04
CA THR A 124 -8.68 16.74 -22.34
C THR A 124 -7.54 17.56 -22.94
N GLN A 125 -6.78 16.97 -23.87
CA GLN A 125 -5.82 17.74 -24.64
C GLN A 125 -6.61 18.71 -25.51
N ALA A 126 -6.77 19.95 -25.04
CA ALA A 126 -7.25 21.03 -25.88
C ALA A 126 -6.30 21.13 -27.07
N GLU A 127 -6.83 20.96 -28.28
CA GLU A 127 -6.09 21.20 -29.51
C GLU A 127 -5.41 22.57 -29.43
N GLN A 128 -4.11 22.53 -29.63
CA GLN A 128 -3.20 23.64 -29.49
C GLN A 128 -3.43 24.63 -30.64
N PHE A 129 -4.39 25.55 -30.49
CA PHE A 129 -4.36 26.80 -31.24
C PHE A 129 -3.23 27.66 -30.69
N ASN A 130 -2.19 27.82 -31.51
CA ASN A 130 -1.03 28.67 -31.27
C ASN A 130 -1.44 30.07 -30.80
N ALA A 131 -1.16 30.40 -29.53
CA ALA A 131 -1.08 31.78 -29.07
C ALA A 131 -0.03 31.91 -27.98
N THR A 132 1.07 32.56 -28.37
CA THR A 132 2.20 33.00 -27.54
C THR A 132 1.77 34.04 -26.52
N LEU A 133 1.97 33.81 -25.20
CA LEU A 133 2.44 34.82 -24.22
C LEU A 133 2.76 34.15 -22.86
N PRO A 134 3.84 34.55 -22.14
CA PRO A 134 4.38 33.79 -21.01
C PRO A 134 3.75 34.19 -19.67
N SER A 135 3.62 33.25 -18.74
CA SER A 135 3.96 33.47 -17.32
C SER A 135 3.73 32.25 -16.44
N HIS A 136 4.64 32.08 -15.48
CA HIS A 136 4.43 31.55 -14.12
C HIS A 136 3.82 30.15 -13.95
N VAL A 137 4.70 29.16 -13.77
CA VAL A 137 4.44 28.05 -12.83
C VAL A 137 5.48 28.09 -11.73
N LYS A 138 4.96 27.98 -10.51
CA LYS A 138 5.58 28.33 -9.24
C LYS A 138 6.70 27.37 -8.85
N ASP A 139 7.72 27.98 -8.27
CA ASP A 139 8.80 27.40 -7.49
C ASP A 139 8.26 26.38 -6.46
N VAL A 140 8.44 25.08 -6.73
CA VAL A 140 8.12 24.02 -5.77
C VAL A 140 9.29 23.92 -4.80
N LYS A 141 9.14 24.56 -3.64
CA LYS A 141 10.07 24.40 -2.52
C LYS A 141 10.18 22.92 -2.18
N VAL A 142 11.35 22.33 -2.42
CA VAL A 142 11.73 21.01 -1.93
C VAL A 142 11.87 21.08 -0.40
N LEU A 143 10.74 21.00 0.31
CA LEU A 143 10.70 20.72 1.74
C LEU A 143 9.79 19.53 1.98
N PRO A 144 10.38 18.33 2.06
CA PRO A 144 10.17 17.52 3.26
C PRO A 144 11.43 16.80 3.79
N VAL A 145 12.63 17.02 3.22
CA VAL A 145 13.83 16.28 3.65
C VAL A 145 14.60 16.97 4.80
N MET A 146 14.61 18.30 4.83
CA MET A 146 15.47 19.06 5.76
C MET A 146 14.99 18.99 7.23
N TRP A 147 13.68 18.87 7.46
CA TRP A 147 13.10 18.73 8.81
C TRP A 147 13.37 17.36 9.44
N SER A 148 13.43 16.30 8.64
CA SER A 148 13.71 14.95 9.14
C SER A 148 15.14 14.83 9.65
N ILE A 149 16.12 15.40 8.93
CA ILE A 149 17.54 15.35 9.31
C ILE A 149 17.78 16.09 10.63
N LEU A 150 17.18 17.28 10.79
CA LEU A 150 17.31 18.07 12.02
C LEU A 150 16.73 17.33 13.24
N GLY A 151 15.61 16.61 13.05
CA GLY A 151 15.01 15.78 14.09
C GLY A 151 15.91 14.62 14.54
N TYR A 152 16.50 13.87 13.61
CA TYR A 152 17.37 12.74 13.95
C TYR A 152 18.64 13.18 14.69
N VAL A 153 19.24 14.30 14.28
CA VAL A 153 20.43 14.85 14.96
C VAL A 153 20.10 15.27 16.39
N ALA A 154 18.95 15.93 16.62
CA ALA A 154 18.52 16.33 17.96
C ALA A 154 18.34 15.12 18.89
N VAL A 155 17.68 14.05 18.41
CA VAL A 155 17.49 12.81 19.20
C VAL A 155 18.83 12.14 19.52
N GLY A 156 19.77 12.15 18.57
CA GLY A 156 21.13 11.65 18.79
C GLY A 156 21.86 12.40 19.90
N LEU A 157 21.84 13.74 19.87
CA LEU A 157 22.48 14.58 20.88
C LEU A 157 21.88 14.38 22.27
N VAL A 158 20.55 14.26 22.38
CA VAL A 158 19.88 13.98 23.66
C VAL A 158 20.35 12.66 24.26
N LYS A 159 20.48 11.59 23.45
CA LYS A 159 20.99 10.30 23.95
C LYS A 159 22.43 10.39 24.44
N VAL A 160 23.28 11.12 23.73
CA VAL A 160 24.68 11.33 24.15
C VAL A 160 24.73 12.08 25.48
N LEU A 161 23.96 13.17 25.62
CA LEU A 161 23.90 13.92 26.87
C LEU A 161 23.42 13.07 28.05
N LEU A 162 22.35 12.28 27.87
CA LEU A 162 21.86 11.37 28.90
C LEU A 162 22.90 10.30 29.29
N SER A 163 23.67 9.80 28.32
CA SER A 163 24.75 8.84 28.58
C SER A 163 25.90 9.45 29.38
N LEU A 164 26.24 10.72 29.13
CA LEU A 164 27.29 11.40 29.88
C LEU A 164 26.84 11.68 31.32
N ILE A 165 25.58 12.11 31.50
CA ILE A 165 25.01 12.36 32.84
C ILE A 165 24.98 11.06 33.65
N SER A 166 24.57 9.94 33.05
CA SER A 166 24.52 8.66 33.77
C SER A 166 25.92 8.19 34.19
N ILE A 167 26.92 8.29 33.31
CA ILE A 167 28.32 7.98 33.65
C ILE A 167 28.83 8.90 34.76
N TRP A 168 28.54 10.21 34.68
CA TRP A 168 28.98 11.18 35.68
C TRP A 168 28.38 10.91 37.07
N ILE A 169 27.09 10.57 37.15
CA ILE A 169 26.44 10.18 38.40
C ILE A 169 27.10 8.92 38.99
N ILE A 170 27.38 7.91 38.17
CA ILE A 170 28.05 6.68 38.61
C ILE A 170 29.47 7.00 39.14
N GLN A 171 30.21 7.85 38.45
CA GLN A 171 31.54 8.27 38.88
C GLN A 171 31.51 9.03 40.21
N ILE A 172 30.57 9.97 40.40
CA ILE A 172 30.39 10.68 41.68
C ILE A 172 30.03 9.72 42.80
N TRP A 173 29.09 8.79 42.55
CA TRP A 173 28.70 7.80 43.55
C TRP A 173 29.87 6.90 43.92
N SER A 174 30.67 6.48 42.94
CA SER A 174 31.88 5.71 43.19
C SER A 174 32.89 6.52 44.01
N SER A 175 33.17 7.77 43.65
CA SER A 175 34.13 8.63 44.32
C SER A 175 33.73 8.94 45.78
N ARG A 176 32.45 9.25 46.03
CA ARG A 176 31.91 9.45 47.39
C ARG A 176 31.98 8.16 48.23
N ARG A 177 31.76 7.00 47.62
CA ARG A 177 31.88 5.70 48.30
C ARG A 177 33.33 5.37 48.67
N TRP A 178 34.30 5.86 47.90
CA TRP A 178 35.72 5.73 48.24
C TRP A 178 36.16 6.67 49.38
N GLN A 179 35.60 7.89 49.46
CA GLN A 179 35.92 8.81 50.57
C GLN A 179 35.34 8.39 51.93
N HIS A 180 34.25 7.62 51.98
CA HIS A 180 33.68 7.08 53.23
C HIS A 180 34.37 5.81 53.75
N ARG A 181 35.42 5.31 53.07
CA ARG A 181 36.18 4.10 53.45
C ARG A 181 37.57 4.39 54.01
N TRP A 182 37.88 5.64 54.34
CA TRP A 182 39.08 6.06 55.07
C TRP A 182 38.69 6.72 56.39
#